data_AF-A0A6P7G8U3-F1
#
_entry.id   AF-A0A6P7G8U3-F1
#
_cell.length_a   1.000
_cell.length_b   1.000
_cell.length_c   1.000
_cell.angle_alpha   90.00
_cell.angle_beta   90.00
_cell.angle_gamma   90.00
#
_symmetry.space_group_name_H-M   'P 1'
#
loop_
_entity.id
_entity.type
_entity.pdbx_description
1 polymer ?
#
loop_
_entity_poly.entity_id
_entity_poly.type
_entity_poly.pdbx_seq_one_letter_code
_entity_poly.pdbx_strand_id
1 'polypeptide(L)'
;MQGINTTIRRKENFFTIANLDPRVSEKSLREGIKSYTGIPEGEIDIKVLRTNKHGEQVATIAVRPSKAEELRRYGTIKIGWTRCPVMERYAPVRCFKCLKFGHSTYECKEESRAACCYNCLKTGHTAANCNNKAYCSVCKEEGHRMDRMACPAYRALVYGRGDEKEPPRIE
;
A
#
# COMPACT_ATOMS: atom_id res chain seq x y z
N MET A 1 -31.05 -21.99 14.49
CA MET A 1 -30.61 -20.58 14.40
C MET A 1 -29.15 -20.60 13.98
N GLN A 2 -28.87 -20.41 12.68
CA GLN A 2 -27.51 -20.43 12.15
C GLN A 2 -26.83 -19.10 12.50
N GLY A 3 -25.81 -19.17 13.35
CA GLY A 3 -25.02 -18.02 13.75
C GLY A 3 -24.35 -17.38 12.53
N ILE A 4 -24.65 -16.11 12.31
CA ILE A 4 -23.94 -15.23 11.39
C ILE A 4 -22.47 -15.20 11.82
N ASN A 5 -21.61 -15.95 11.12
CA ASN A 5 -20.17 -15.90 11.29
C ASN A 5 -19.66 -14.56 10.73
N THR A 6 -19.83 -13.52 11.54
CA THR A 6 -19.23 -12.22 11.30
C THR A 6 -17.73 -12.39 11.57
N THR A 7 -16.99 -12.75 10.53
CA THR A 7 -15.53 -12.68 10.54
C THR A 7 -15.15 -11.22 10.73
N ILE A 8 -14.95 -10.81 12.00
CA ILE A 8 -14.49 -9.47 12.35
C ILE A 8 -13.18 -9.26 11.59
N ARG A 9 -13.21 -8.40 10.58
CA ARG A 9 -12.05 -8.06 9.76
C ARG A 9 -11.06 -7.36 10.69
N ARG A 10 -10.04 -8.09 11.14
CA ARG A 10 -9.04 -7.58 12.07
C ARG A 10 -8.33 -6.40 11.42
N LYS A 11 -8.15 -5.31 12.17
CA LYS A 11 -7.36 -4.16 11.72
C LYS A 11 -5.92 -4.62 11.56
N GLU A 12 -5.30 -4.29 10.43
CA GLU A 12 -3.92 -4.63 10.09
C GLU A 12 -3.16 -3.37 9.68
N ASN A 13 -1.87 -3.32 10.01
CA ASN A 13 -0.91 -2.35 9.48
C ASN A 13 -0.02 -3.06 8.47
N PHE A 14 0.18 -2.44 7.32
CA PHE A 14 0.98 -3.01 6.24
C PHE A 14 2.36 -2.40 6.25
N PHE A 15 3.39 -3.20 6.01
CA PHE A 15 4.78 -2.77 5.89
C PHE A 15 5.40 -3.31 4.61
N THR A 16 6.32 -2.56 4.02
CA THR A 16 7.20 -3.02 2.94
C THR A 16 8.59 -3.24 3.49
N ILE A 17 9.12 -4.44 3.29
CA ILE A 17 10.53 -4.76 3.55
C ILE A 17 11.23 -4.83 2.20
N ALA A 18 12.15 -3.90 1.96
CA ALA A 18 12.89 -3.78 0.71
C ALA A 18 14.30 -4.36 0.83
N ASN A 19 14.98 -4.52 -0.31
CA ASN A 19 16.38 -4.95 -0.40
C ASN A 19 16.65 -6.32 0.23
N LEU A 20 15.71 -7.26 0.05
CA LEU A 20 15.91 -8.65 0.47
C LEU A 20 16.75 -9.39 -0.57
N ASP A 21 17.60 -10.30 -0.11
CA ASP A 21 18.29 -11.24 -1.00
C ASP A 21 17.24 -12.09 -1.77
N PRO A 22 17.43 -12.32 -3.09
CA PRO A 22 16.48 -13.09 -3.92
C PRO A 22 16.22 -14.52 -3.50
N ARG A 23 17.09 -15.09 -2.65
CA ARG A 23 16.95 -16.45 -2.13
C ARG A 23 16.15 -16.51 -0.83
N VAL A 24 15.72 -15.37 -0.28
CA VAL A 24 14.95 -15.33 0.96
C VAL A 24 13.60 -15.99 0.75
N SER A 25 13.34 -17.08 1.47
CA SER A 25 12.01 -17.71 1.53
C SER A 25 11.09 -16.98 2.52
N GLU A 26 9.78 -17.21 2.43
CA GLU A 26 8.83 -16.71 3.43
C GLU A 26 9.16 -17.16 4.86
N LYS A 27 9.65 -18.39 5.02
CA LYS A 27 10.07 -18.93 6.31
C LYS A 27 11.24 -18.14 6.87
N SER A 28 12.29 -17.97 6.07
CA SER A 28 13.48 -17.21 6.48
C SER A 28 13.16 -15.74 6.75
N LEU A 29 12.20 -15.15 6.03
CA LEU A 29 11.70 -13.80 6.29
C LEU A 29 11.01 -13.69 7.65
N ARG A 30 10.11 -14.62 7.98
CA ARG A 30 9.41 -14.64 9.29
C ARG A 30 10.40 -14.82 10.44
N GLU A 31 11.33 -15.76 10.30
CA GLU A 31 12.40 -16.00 11.29
C GLU A 31 13.27 -14.75 11.47
N GLY A 32 13.67 -14.10 10.37
CA GLY A 32 14.45 -12.86 10.40
C GLY A 32 13.74 -11.70 11.09
N ILE A 33 12.45 -11.49 10.78
CA ILE A 33 11.63 -10.46 11.45
C ILE A 33 11.49 -10.77 12.94
N LYS A 34 11.20 -12.02 13.31
CA LYS A 34 11.09 -12.46 14.71
C LYS A 34 12.39 -12.24 15.48
N SER A 35 13.53 -12.60 14.88
CA SER A 35 14.84 -12.43 15.52
C SER A 35 15.18 -10.97 15.78
N TYR A 36 14.76 -10.05 14.91
CA TYR A 36 15.03 -8.62 15.07
C TYR A 36 14.02 -7.89 15.94
N THR A 37 12.73 -8.24 15.82
CA THR A 37 11.62 -7.46 16.42
C THR A 37 10.91 -8.17 17.57
N GLY A 38 11.18 -9.46 17.79
CA GLY A 38 10.47 -10.29 18.76
C GLY A 38 9.02 -10.63 18.38
N ILE A 39 8.54 -10.22 17.19
CA ILE A 39 7.19 -10.52 16.73
C ILE A 39 7.09 -12.03 16.41
N PRO A 40 6.13 -12.76 17.01
CA PRO A 40 5.94 -14.17 16.69
C PRO A 40 5.58 -14.39 15.22
N GLU A 41 6.05 -15.49 14.64
CA GLU A 41 5.86 -15.80 13.21
C GLU A 41 4.37 -15.86 12.82
N GLY A 42 3.49 -16.29 13.73
CA GLY A 42 2.03 -16.34 13.50
C GLY A 42 1.33 -14.98 13.53
N GLU A 43 2.00 -13.92 13.97
CA GLU A 43 1.48 -12.54 13.92
C GLU A 43 1.97 -11.74 12.72
N ILE A 44 2.83 -12.34 11.89
CA ILE A 44 3.32 -11.77 10.63
C ILE A 44 2.51 -12.40 9.52
N ASP A 45 1.90 -11.64 8.64
CA ASP A 45 1.26 -12.19 7.44
C ASP A 45 1.96 -11.67 6.19
N ILE A 46 2.54 -12.55 5.39
CA ILE A 46 3.23 -12.17 4.16
C ILE A 46 2.18 -12.12 3.06
N LYS A 47 1.84 -10.90 2.62
CA LYS A 47 0.82 -10.69 1.59
C LYS A 47 1.39 -10.83 0.18
N VAL A 48 2.62 -10.37 -0.02
CA VAL A 48 3.31 -10.40 -1.32
C VAL A 48 4.80 -10.57 -1.09
N LEU A 49 5.42 -11.46 -1.84
CA LEU A 49 6.86 -11.57 -1.97
C LEU A 49 7.19 -11.54 -3.46
N ARG A 50 7.92 -10.51 -3.91
CA ARG A 50 8.20 -10.30 -5.34
C ARG A 50 9.63 -9.84 -5.56
N THR A 51 10.19 -10.20 -6.71
CA THR A 51 11.49 -9.68 -7.16
C THR A 51 11.28 -8.44 -8.04
N ASN A 52 12.05 -7.39 -7.80
CA ASN A 52 12.03 -6.18 -8.62
C ASN A 52 12.91 -6.35 -9.88
N LYS A 53 12.90 -5.36 -10.78
CA LYS A 53 13.70 -5.39 -12.02
C LYS A 53 15.21 -5.37 -11.77
N HIS A 54 15.64 -4.90 -10.60
CA HIS A 54 17.05 -4.85 -10.20
C HIS A 54 17.53 -6.17 -9.58
N GLY A 55 16.66 -7.19 -9.53
CA GLY A 55 17.01 -8.48 -8.97
C GLY A 55 17.02 -8.49 -7.44
N GLU A 56 16.39 -7.54 -6.77
CA GLU A 56 16.20 -7.55 -5.31
C GLU A 56 14.79 -8.01 -4.97
N GLN A 57 14.64 -8.70 -3.84
CA GLN A 57 13.33 -9.12 -3.37
C GLN A 57 12.70 -8.06 -2.46
N VAL A 58 11.38 -7.93 -2.55
CA VAL A 58 10.57 -6.98 -1.79
C VAL A 58 9.37 -7.73 -1.21
N ALA A 59 9.20 -7.65 0.10
CA ALA A 59 8.06 -8.22 0.79
C ALA A 59 7.06 -7.13 1.19
N THR A 60 5.78 -7.43 1.08
CA THR A 60 4.71 -6.70 1.78
C THR A 60 4.16 -7.60 2.86
N ILE A 61 4.28 -7.16 4.10
CA ILE A 61 3.76 -7.88 5.27
C ILE A 61 2.59 -7.11 5.89
N ALA A 62 1.73 -7.80 6.59
CA ALA A 62 0.74 -7.23 7.48
C ALA A 62 1.00 -7.73 8.90
N VAL A 63 0.85 -6.83 9.86
CA VAL A 63 0.90 -7.15 11.29
C VAL A 63 -0.27 -6.50 12.00
N ARG A 64 -0.55 -6.96 13.22
CA ARG A 64 -1.53 -6.29 14.09
C ARG A 64 -1.02 -4.89 14.49
N PRO A 65 -1.92 -3.93 14.73
CA PRO A 65 -1.56 -2.60 15.23
C PRO A 65 -0.70 -2.63 16.49
N SER A 66 -0.93 -3.60 17.37
CA SER A 66 -0.16 -3.81 18.61
C SER A 66 1.32 -4.16 18.39
N LYS A 67 1.68 -4.65 17.20
CA LYS A 67 3.05 -5.02 16.83
C LYS A 67 3.67 -4.05 15.82
N ALA A 68 2.87 -3.13 15.28
CA ALA A 68 3.33 -2.17 14.28
C ALA A 68 4.45 -1.28 14.82
N GLU A 69 4.42 -0.94 16.11
CA GLU A 69 5.41 -0.06 16.73
C GLU A 69 6.82 -0.68 16.77
N GLU A 70 6.92 -2.00 16.97
CA GLU A 70 8.21 -2.69 16.92
C GLU A 70 8.85 -2.52 15.54
N LEU A 71 8.08 -2.68 14.45
CA LEU A 71 8.59 -2.48 13.09
C LEU A 71 8.98 -1.02 12.81
N ARG A 72 8.22 -0.06 13.34
CA ARG A 72 8.54 1.39 13.22
C ARG A 72 9.83 1.73 13.93
N ARG A 73 10.02 1.20 15.14
CA ARG A 73 11.19 1.48 15.99
C ARG A 73 12.49 1.11 15.31
N TYR A 74 12.56 -0.04 14.65
CA TYR A 74 13.80 -0.48 14.00
C TYR A 74 14.04 0.28 12.69
N GLY A 75 13.01 0.50 11.87
CA GLY A 75 13.10 1.16 10.55
C GLY A 75 13.96 0.42 9.50
N THR A 76 14.89 -0.43 9.92
CA THR A 76 15.72 -1.31 9.10
C THR A 76 16.04 -2.55 9.92
N ILE A 77 15.88 -3.72 9.33
CA ILE A 77 16.22 -5.01 9.94
C ILE A 77 17.30 -5.70 9.10
N LYS A 78 18.03 -6.65 9.69
CA LYS A 78 18.97 -7.48 8.92
C LYS A 78 18.35 -8.84 8.67
N ILE A 79 18.35 -9.28 7.42
CA ILE A 79 17.92 -10.63 7.05
C ILE A 79 19.07 -11.28 6.29
N GLY A 80 19.59 -12.37 6.85
CA GLY A 80 20.90 -12.91 6.45
C GLY A 80 21.99 -11.85 6.62
N TRP A 81 22.61 -11.44 5.51
CA TRP A 81 23.65 -10.42 5.45
C TRP A 81 23.17 -9.06 4.93
N THR A 82 21.91 -8.96 4.51
CA THR A 82 21.35 -7.78 3.86
C THR A 82 20.68 -6.84 4.84
N ARG A 83 20.90 -5.53 4.68
CA ARG A 83 20.17 -4.48 5.41
C ARG A 83 18.87 -4.18 4.67
N CYS A 84 17.75 -4.45 5.32
CA CYS A 84 16.42 -4.43 4.73
C CYS A 84 15.59 -3.30 5.35
N PRO A 85 15.38 -2.17 4.66
CA PRO A 85 14.53 -1.08 5.15
C PRO A 85 13.09 -1.56 5.35
N VAL A 86 12.49 -1.19 6.48
CA VAL A 86 11.11 -1.52 6.85
C VAL A 86 10.29 -0.23 6.83
N MET A 87 9.38 -0.12 5.87
CA MET A 87 8.57 1.08 5.65
C MET A 87 7.10 0.77 5.91
N GLU A 88 6.44 1.50 6.79
CA GLU A 88 4.99 1.40 6.92
C GLU A 88 4.31 1.89 5.64
N ARG A 89 3.30 1.16 5.18
CA ARG A 89 2.46 1.55 4.05
C ARG A 89 1.23 2.26 4.60
N TYR A 90 1.19 3.58 4.43
CA TYR A 90 -0.04 4.32 4.66
C TYR A 90 -1.05 3.97 3.56
N ALA A 91 -2.28 3.67 3.96
CA ALA A 91 -3.41 3.54 3.07
C ALA A 91 -4.13 4.90 3.01
N PRO A 92 -3.83 5.77 2.03
CA PRO A 92 -4.46 7.07 1.95
C PRO A 92 -5.97 6.93 1.76
N VAL A 93 -6.73 7.74 2.49
CA VAL A 93 -8.19 7.82 2.33
C VAL A 93 -8.47 8.27 0.90
N ARG A 94 -9.30 7.52 0.19
CA ARG A 94 -9.68 7.79 -1.19
C ARG A 94 -11.14 8.16 -1.28
N CYS A 95 -11.43 9.26 -1.93
CA CYS A 95 -12.79 9.65 -2.27
C CYS A 95 -13.20 8.93 -3.56
N PHE A 96 -14.23 8.08 -3.46
CA PHE A 96 -14.80 7.38 -4.60
C PHE A 96 -15.72 8.26 -5.47
N LYS A 97 -16.08 9.47 -5.00
CA LYS A 97 -16.87 10.45 -5.75
C LYS A 97 -15.98 11.23 -6.72
N CYS A 98 -14.96 11.93 -6.24
CA CYS A 98 -14.10 12.77 -7.07
C CYS A 98 -12.80 12.09 -7.54
N LEU A 99 -12.52 10.87 -7.05
CA LEU A 99 -11.32 10.06 -7.36
C LEU A 99 -9.98 10.66 -6.90
N LYS A 100 -10.01 11.57 -5.92
CA LYS A 100 -8.83 12.14 -5.25
C LYS A 100 -8.59 11.48 -3.87
N PHE A 101 -7.41 11.76 -3.29
CA PHE A 101 -7.03 11.31 -1.95
C PHE A 101 -7.23 12.41 -0.89
N GLY A 102 -7.30 12.02 0.38
CA GLY A 102 -7.30 12.93 1.53
C GLY A 102 -8.66 13.15 2.21
N HIS A 103 -9.76 12.70 1.60
CA HIS A 103 -11.11 12.83 2.17
C HIS A 103 -12.00 11.65 1.78
N SER A 104 -13.05 11.41 2.56
CA SER A 104 -14.05 10.39 2.25
C SER A 104 -15.11 10.90 1.26
N THR A 105 -15.94 10.00 0.72
CA THR A 105 -17.09 10.37 -0.11
C THR A 105 -18.09 11.29 0.61
N TYR A 106 -18.25 11.12 1.92
CA TYR A 106 -19.19 11.91 2.73
C TYR A 106 -18.73 13.36 2.91
N GLU A 107 -17.42 13.61 2.88
CA GLU A 107 -16.83 14.94 3.04
C GLU A 107 -16.59 15.64 1.69
N CYS A 108 -16.93 14.98 0.57
CA CYS A 108 -16.58 15.44 -0.77
C CYS A 108 -17.48 16.59 -1.25
N LYS A 109 -16.88 17.77 -1.39
CA LYS A 109 -17.52 18.97 -1.98
C LYS A 109 -17.36 19.08 -3.49
N GLU A 110 -16.49 18.27 -4.10
CA GLU A 110 -16.28 18.26 -5.55
C GLU A 110 -17.40 17.53 -6.32
N GLU A 111 -17.47 17.80 -7.63
CA GLU A 111 -18.33 17.13 -8.58
C GLU A 111 -18.02 15.62 -8.68
N SER A 112 -19.07 14.84 -8.92
CA SER A 112 -18.97 13.39 -9.08
C SER A 112 -18.28 13.02 -10.39
N ARG A 113 -17.25 12.19 -10.29
CA ARG A 113 -16.62 11.49 -11.42
C ARG A 113 -17.10 10.04 -11.53
N ALA A 114 -18.21 9.68 -10.89
CA ALA A 114 -18.74 8.31 -10.91
C ALA A 114 -19.11 7.82 -12.32
N ALA A 115 -19.49 8.73 -13.22
CA ALA A 115 -19.77 8.42 -14.64
C ALA A 115 -18.51 8.24 -15.49
N CYS A 116 -17.33 8.57 -14.97
CA CYS A 116 -16.06 8.41 -15.66
C CYS A 116 -15.53 6.98 -15.50
N CYS A 117 -14.91 6.46 -16.54
CA CYS A 117 -14.19 5.21 -16.50
C CYS A 117 -13.05 5.29 -15.47
N TYR A 118 -13.03 4.36 -14.52
CA TYR A 118 -12.02 4.32 -13.45
C TYR A 118 -10.58 4.08 -13.95
N ASN A 119 -10.40 3.67 -15.21
CA ASN A 119 -9.08 3.47 -15.81
C ASN A 119 -8.56 4.72 -16.54
N CYS A 120 -9.37 5.32 -17.42
CA CYS A 120 -8.93 6.40 -18.33
C CYS A 120 -9.62 7.75 -18.08
N LEU A 121 -10.53 7.83 -17.11
CA LEU A 121 -11.33 9.00 -16.74
C LEU A 121 -12.25 9.59 -17.83
N LYS A 122 -12.43 8.89 -18.96
CA LYS A 122 -13.42 9.25 -19.99
C LYS A 122 -14.80 8.64 -19.68
N THR A 123 -15.87 9.29 -20.12
CA THR A 123 -17.25 8.80 -19.96
C THR A 123 -17.63 7.81 -21.08
N GLY A 124 -18.83 7.21 -20.98
CA GLY A 124 -19.40 6.34 -22.01
C GLY A 124 -18.99 4.87 -21.94
N HIS A 125 -18.12 4.49 -21.00
CA HIS A 125 -17.76 3.09 -20.75
C HIS A 125 -17.28 2.88 -19.32
N THR A 126 -17.30 1.62 -18.87
CA THR A 126 -16.76 1.20 -17.58
C THR A 126 -15.29 0.78 -17.71
N ALA A 127 -14.60 0.63 -16.58
CA ALA A 127 -13.23 0.12 -16.59
C ALA A 127 -13.10 -1.30 -17.15
N ALA A 128 -14.17 -2.12 -17.06
CA ALA A 128 -14.19 -3.46 -17.62
C ALA A 128 -14.17 -3.45 -19.17
N ASN A 129 -14.78 -2.43 -19.78
CA ASN A 129 -14.86 -2.28 -21.24
C ASN A 129 -13.92 -1.18 -21.75
N CYS A 130 -12.82 -0.92 -21.04
CA CYS A 130 -11.92 0.18 -21.36
C CYS A 130 -10.80 -0.27 -22.31
N ASN A 131 -10.76 0.33 -23.50
CA ASN A 131 -9.69 0.15 -24.48
C ASN A 131 -8.70 1.33 -24.52
N ASN A 132 -8.88 2.32 -23.63
CA ASN A 132 -8.00 3.48 -23.53
C ASN A 132 -6.81 3.19 -22.61
N LYS A 133 -5.70 3.92 -22.80
CA LYS A 133 -4.59 3.93 -21.85
C LYS A 133 -5.07 4.40 -20.48
N ALA A 134 -4.49 3.83 -19.42
CA ALA A 134 -4.73 4.27 -18.07
C ALA A 134 -4.30 5.74 -17.91
N TYR A 135 -5.06 6.51 -17.15
CA TYR A 135 -4.77 7.91 -16.88
C TYR A 135 -4.85 8.20 -15.38
N CYS A 136 -3.91 8.97 -14.88
CA CYS A 136 -3.79 9.30 -13.47
C CYS A 136 -4.41 10.67 -13.17
N SER A 137 -5.49 10.71 -12.38
CA SER A 137 -6.13 11.96 -11.94
C SER A 137 -5.24 12.85 -11.06
N VAL A 138 -4.21 12.27 -10.44
CA VAL A 138 -3.38 12.93 -9.43
C VAL A 138 -2.16 13.60 -10.06
N CYS A 139 -1.38 12.86 -10.85
CA CYS A 139 -0.19 13.41 -11.52
C CYS A 139 -0.45 13.82 -12.97
N LYS A 140 -1.67 13.64 -13.49
CA LYS A 140 -2.10 14.03 -14.84
C LYS A 140 -1.33 13.34 -15.98
N GLU A 141 -0.77 12.16 -15.73
CA GLU A 141 0.00 11.36 -16.70
C GLU A 141 -0.74 10.09 -17.16
N GLU A 142 -0.43 9.62 -18.37
CA GLU A 142 -0.89 8.34 -18.90
C GLU A 142 -0.03 7.14 -18.44
N GLY A 143 -0.53 5.92 -18.67
CA GLY A 143 0.18 4.67 -18.46
C GLY A 143 -0.01 4.03 -17.08
N HIS A 144 -0.66 4.72 -16.14
CA HIS A 144 -1.00 4.16 -14.84
C HIS A 144 -2.23 4.84 -14.21
N ARG A 145 -2.82 4.19 -13.21
CA ARG A 145 -3.92 4.77 -12.42
C ARG A 145 -3.40 5.46 -11.16
N MET A 146 -4.18 6.39 -10.62
CA MET A 146 -3.85 7.12 -9.39
C MET A 146 -3.66 6.25 -8.14
N ASP A 147 -4.19 5.02 -8.12
CA ASP A 147 -4.07 4.07 -7.00
C ASP A 147 -2.92 3.05 -7.17
N ARG A 148 -1.98 3.31 -8.09
CA ARG A 148 -0.85 2.43 -8.39
C ARG A 148 0.45 3.00 -7.89
N MET A 149 1.33 2.13 -7.39
CA MET A 149 2.70 2.49 -6.98
C MET A 149 3.57 3.04 -8.13
N ALA A 150 3.12 2.93 -9.38
CA ALA A 150 3.73 3.57 -10.54
C ALA A 150 3.53 5.10 -10.55
N CYS A 151 2.50 5.62 -9.88
CA CYS A 151 2.31 7.05 -9.69
C CYS A 151 3.29 7.57 -8.64
N PRO A 152 4.16 8.55 -8.95
CA PRO A 152 5.10 9.12 -7.98
C PRO A 152 4.38 9.79 -6.81
N ALA A 153 3.28 10.51 -7.08
CA ALA A 153 2.47 11.15 -6.04
C ALA A 153 1.80 10.12 -5.12
N TYR A 154 1.25 9.03 -5.66
CA TYR A 154 0.68 7.95 -4.83
C TYR A 154 1.76 7.22 -4.02
N ARG A 155 2.91 6.95 -4.63
CA ARG A 155 4.05 6.33 -3.94
C ARG A 155 4.52 7.20 -2.77
N ALA A 156 4.59 8.52 -2.96
CA ALA A 156 4.90 9.47 -1.90
C ALA A 156 3.83 9.44 -0.79
N LEU A 157 2.54 9.38 -1.13
CA LEU A 157 1.47 9.23 -0.14
C LEU A 157 1.54 7.91 0.64
N VAL A 158 1.91 6.80 0.00
CA VAL A 158 1.95 5.47 0.63
C VAL A 158 3.16 5.30 1.55
N TYR A 159 4.34 5.77 1.12
CA TYR A 159 5.59 5.60 1.89
C TYR A 159 5.99 6.83 2.71
N GLY A 160 5.37 7.98 2.47
CA GLY A 160 5.61 9.19 3.23
C GLY A 160 4.74 9.23 4.48
N ARG A 161 5.36 9.05 5.65
CA ARG A 161 4.87 9.61 6.93
C ARG A 161 6.08 9.96 7.80
N GLY A 162 6.13 11.19 8.32
CA GLY A 162 7.19 11.61 9.24
C GLY A 162 6.99 13.00 9.81
N ASP A 163 7.23 14.04 9.03
CA ASP A 163 7.15 15.44 9.42
C ASP A 163 6.65 16.27 8.23
N GLU A 164 6.07 17.43 8.50
CA GLU A 164 5.40 18.34 7.57
C GLU A 164 3.93 18.00 7.24
N LYS A 165 3.12 18.96 7.66
CA LYS A 165 1.69 19.07 7.51
C LYS A 165 1.38 19.31 6.03
N GLU A 166 0.20 18.82 5.65
CA GLU A 166 -0.47 18.97 4.35
C GLU A 166 -0.01 18.03 3.23
N PRO A 167 -0.92 17.20 2.67
CA PRO A 167 -0.70 16.62 1.35
C PRO A 167 -0.50 17.76 0.35
N PRO A 168 0.20 17.55 -0.79
CA PRO A 168 0.31 18.57 -1.82
C PRO A 168 -1.09 19.08 -2.15
N ARG A 169 -1.31 20.39 -1.98
CA ARG A 169 -2.49 21.06 -2.54
C ARG A 169 -2.37 20.93 -4.04
N ILE A 170 -3.12 19.97 -4.58
CA ILE A 170 -3.32 19.86 -6.02
C ILE A 170 -4.36 20.94 -6.33
N GLU A 171 -3.88 22.14 -6.65
CA GLU A 171 -4.67 23.21 -7.27
C GLU A 171 -5.29 22.74 -8.60
#